data_AF-A0AAD7LA55-F1
#
_entry.id   AF-A0AAD7LA55-F1
#
_cell.length_a   1.000
_cell.length_b   1.000
_cell.length_c   1.000
_cell.angle_alpha   90.00
_cell.angle_beta   90.00
_cell.angle_gamma   90.00
#
_symmetry.space_group_name_H-M   'P 1'
#
loop_
_entity.id
_entity.type
_entity.pdbx_description
1 polymer ?
#
loop_
_entity_poly.entity_id
_entity_poly.type
_entity_poly.pdbx_seq_one_letter_code
_entity_poly.pdbx_strand_id
1 'polypeptide(L)'
;MGKTIQLSGFPSDVSAHQVKVFLEQYTSGKTVYAIKIRQKSWDPRAYAIVQFTTIKDADFFTSLANKSLWAQITPCKVYFSGPEVNLSNRVLHHFHEYVNDFIRVSFVDEEWDKIYSTDLAPRTSSSVEDRRTGIYRRILSILRNGIVIGDKKFEFLAFSSSQLRENSMWMFASKKEITAAYIRQWMGNFSKIRNVAKYAARLGQSFGSSTETLSVGRHEIEIIPDVDVRHGGTQYLYTYKHASEMLVNL
;
A
#
# COMPACT_ATOMS: atom_id res chain seq x y z
N MET A 1 5.00 -31.77 9.47
CA MET A 1 3.70 -31.06 9.45
C MET A 1 3.81 -29.93 8.43
N GLY A 2 2.82 -29.77 7.55
CA GLY A 2 2.83 -28.74 6.50
C GLY A 2 2.53 -27.33 7.01
N LYS A 3 2.60 -26.32 6.14
CA LYS A 3 2.28 -24.91 6.44
C LYS A 3 1.20 -24.39 5.51
N THR A 4 0.28 -23.59 6.04
CA THR A 4 -0.82 -22.99 5.28
C THR A 4 -0.56 -21.51 5.05
N ILE A 5 -0.74 -21.04 3.81
CA ILE A 5 -0.60 -19.63 3.44
C ILE A 5 -1.82 -19.17 2.63
N GLN A 6 -2.07 -17.87 2.61
CA GLN A 6 -3.10 -17.25 1.79
C GLN A 6 -2.44 -16.55 0.59
N LEU A 7 -2.90 -16.89 -0.62
CA LEU A 7 -2.48 -16.27 -1.87
C LEU A 7 -3.66 -15.52 -2.48
N SER A 8 -3.46 -14.28 -2.89
CA SER A 8 -4.50 -13.38 -3.40
C SER A 8 -4.19 -12.91 -4.82
N GLY A 9 -5.22 -12.53 -5.57
CA GLY A 9 -5.08 -11.96 -6.91
C GLY A 9 -5.56 -12.88 -8.05
N PHE A 10 -6.26 -13.97 -7.75
CA PHE A 10 -6.80 -14.85 -8.77
C PHE A 10 -8.12 -14.33 -9.37
N PRO A 11 -8.45 -14.66 -10.63
CA PRO A 11 -9.78 -14.42 -11.19
C PRO A 11 -10.91 -15.00 -10.32
N SER A 12 -12.11 -14.40 -10.34
CA SER A 12 -13.25 -14.84 -9.52
C SER A 12 -13.67 -16.28 -9.81
N ASP A 13 -13.50 -16.73 -11.05
CA ASP A 13 -13.85 -18.05 -11.57
C ASP A 13 -12.70 -19.08 -11.43
N VAL A 14 -11.59 -18.71 -10.76
CA VAL A 14 -10.46 -19.62 -10.58
C VAL A 14 -10.87 -20.90 -9.85
N SER A 15 -10.47 -22.04 -10.39
CA SER A 15 -10.65 -23.34 -9.75
C SER A 15 -9.45 -23.70 -8.87
N ALA A 16 -9.69 -24.54 -7.84
CA ALA A 16 -8.61 -25.10 -7.04
C ALA A 16 -7.58 -25.89 -7.88
N HIS A 17 -8.02 -26.52 -8.98
CA HIS A 17 -7.14 -27.22 -9.90
C HIS A 17 -6.19 -26.28 -10.62
N GLN A 18 -6.68 -25.15 -11.15
CA GLN A 18 -5.85 -24.14 -11.81
C GLN A 18 -4.81 -23.54 -10.85
N VAL A 19 -5.22 -23.23 -9.60
CA VAL A 19 -4.28 -22.76 -8.57
C VAL A 19 -3.21 -23.83 -8.27
N LYS A 20 -3.60 -25.10 -8.17
CA LYS A 20 -2.65 -26.20 -7.94
C LYS A 20 -1.61 -26.29 -9.05
N VAL A 21 -2.06 -26.34 -10.30
CA VAL A 21 -1.18 -26.43 -11.47
C VAL A 21 -0.22 -25.25 -11.51
N PHE A 22 -0.72 -24.03 -11.28
CA PHE A 22 0.10 -22.82 -11.22
C PHE A 22 1.20 -22.91 -10.15
N LEU A 23 0.89 -23.35 -8.93
CA LEU A 23 1.89 -23.44 -7.86
C LEU A 23 2.90 -24.57 -8.09
N GLU A 24 2.46 -25.68 -8.66
CA GLU A 24 3.33 -26.82 -8.96
C GLU A 24 4.28 -26.55 -10.14
N GLN A 25 4.08 -25.49 -10.93
CA GLN A 25 5.06 -25.03 -11.93
C GLN A 25 6.34 -24.43 -11.31
N TYR A 26 6.23 -23.82 -10.13
CA TYR A 26 7.35 -23.16 -9.44
C TYR A 26 8.04 -24.06 -8.41
N THR A 27 7.56 -25.29 -8.25
CA THR A 27 8.10 -26.25 -7.28
C THR A 27 8.33 -27.59 -7.95
N SER A 28 9.09 -28.50 -7.33
CA SER A 28 9.46 -29.82 -7.89
C SER A 28 8.30 -30.84 -7.96
N GLY A 29 7.05 -30.37 -8.06
CA GLY A 29 5.83 -31.17 -8.14
C GLY A 29 5.38 -31.79 -6.80
N LYS A 30 4.06 -31.88 -6.58
CA LYS A 30 3.40 -32.45 -5.38
C LYS A 30 3.65 -31.70 -4.07
N THR A 31 3.72 -30.37 -4.12
CA THR A 31 3.92 -29.52 -2.94
C THR A 31 2.62 -29.06 -2.30
N VAL A 32 1.48 -29.19 -2.99
CA VAL A 32 0.19 -28.74 -2.50
C VAL A 32 -0.62 -29.90 -1.92
N TYR A 33 -0.93 -29.82 -0.62
CA TYR A 33 -1.77 -30.78 0.09
C TYR A 33 -3.26 -30.48 -0.05
N ALA A 34 -3.66 -29.23 0.17
CA ALA A 34 -5.07 -28.81 0.07
C ALA A 34 -5.17 -27.35 -0.39
N ILE A 35 -6.26 -27.03 -1.10
CA ILE A 35 -6.60 -25.66 -1.54
C ILE A 35 -8.06 -25.38 -1.20
N LYS A 36 -8.33 -24.18 -0.66
CA LYS A 36 -9.67 -23.63 -0.51
C LYS A 36 -9.75 -22.26 -1.17
N ILE A 37 -10.61 -22.14 -2.18
CA ILE A 37 -10.87 -20.86 -2.85
C ILE A 37 -11.97 -20.10 -2.09
N ARG A 38 -11.80 -18.79 -1.94
CA ARG A 38 -12.77 -17.88 -1.34
C ARG A 38 -12.77 -16.55 -2.06
N GLN A 39 -13.86 -15.82 -1.95
CA GLN A 39 -14.00 -14.47 -2.46
C GLN A 39 -14.57 -13.58 -1.34
N LYS A 40 -14.13 -12.31 -1.30
CA LYS A 40 -14.71 -11.31 -0.38
C LYS A 40 -15.82 -10.57 -1.10
N SER A 41 -16.88 -10.17 -0.40
CA SER A 41 -18.03 -9.49 -1.02
C SER A 41 -17.68 -8.17 -1.73
N TRP A 42 -16.62 -7.50 -1.29
CA TRP A 42 -16.13 -6.25 -1.87
C TRP A 42 -14.95 -6.42 -2.84
N ASP A 43 -14.43 -7.64 -3.03
CA ASP A 43 -13.28 -7.92 -3.88
C ASP A 43 -13.73 -8.77 -5.07
N PRO A 44 -13.65 -8.27 -6.31
CA PRO A 44 -14.03 -9.04 -7.49
C PRO A 44 -13.08 -10.22 -7.75
N ARG A 45 -11.95 -10.33 -7.03
CA ARG A 45 -10.98 -11.44 -7.19
C ARG A 45 -11.09 -12.47 -6.07
N ALA A 46 -10.77 -13.70 -6.42
CA ALA A 46 -10.68 -14.79 -5.46
C ALA A 46 -9.30 -14.83 -4.78
N TYR A 47 -9.27 -15.40 -3.57
CA TYR A 47 -8.05 -15.78 -2.87
C TYR A 47 -8.07 -17.27 -2.56
N ALA A 48 -6.88 -17.88 -2.56
CA ALA A 48 -6.67 -19.27 -2.26
C ALA A 48 -6.00 -19.41 -0.89
N ILE A 49 -6.59 -20.23 -0.02
CA ILE A 49 -5.92 -20.72 1.19
C ILE A 49 -5.30 -22.06 0.82
N VAL A 50 -3.97 -22.11 0.82
CA VAL A 50 -3.19 -23.25 0.32
C VAL A 50 -2.39 -23.87 1.45
N GLN A 51 -2.59 -25.16 1.68
CA GLN A 51 -1.77 -25.96 2.59
C GLN A 51 -0.70 -26.67 1.79
N PHE A 52 0.56 -26.42 2.12
CA PHE A 52 1.71 -27.08 1.52
C PHE A 52 2.09 -28.34 2.30
N THR A 53 2.60 -29.35 1.59
CA THR A 53 3.07 -30.61 2.17
C THR A 53 4.32 -30.39 3.04
N THR A 54 5.19 -29.46 2.64
CA THR A 54 6.40 -29.09 3.40
C THR A 54 6.42 -27.60 3.76
N ILE A 55 7.12 -27.28 4.85
CA ILE A 55 7.36 -25.88 5.26
C ILE A 55 8.24 -25.16 4.24
N LYS A 56 9.20 -25.87 3.62
CA LYS A 56 10.13 -25.29 2.64
C LYS A 56 9.39 -24.72 1.42
N ASP A 57 8.38 -25.43 0.92
CA ASP A 57 7.59 -24.97 -0.24
C ASP A 57 6.73 -23.75 0.13
N ALA A 58 6.10 -23.77 1.31
CA ALA A 58 5.37 -22.60 1.81
C ALA A 58 6.29 -21.38 2.01
N ASP A 59 7.50 -21.59 2.52
CA ASP A 59 8.48 -20.54 2.74
C ASP A 59 9.06 -19.99 1.44
N PHE A 60 9.17 -20.82 0.39
CA PHE A 60 9.48 -20.37 -0.96
C PHE A 60 8.40 -19.41 -1.49
N PHE A 61 7.12 -19.77 -1.45
CA PHE A 61 6.07 -18.83 -1.87
C PHE A 61 5.96 -17.60 -0.97
N THR A 62 6.25 -17.76 0.33
CA THR A 62 6.31 -16.64 1.27
C THR A 62 7.51 -15.73 0.99
N SER A 63 8.62 -16.25 0.46
CA SER A 63 9.80 -15.45 0.09
C SER A 63 9.58 -14.66 -1.19
N LEU A 64 8.68 -15.11 -2.07
CA LEU A 64 8.22 -14.35 -3.24
C LEU A 64 7.32 -13.16 -2.87
N ALA A 65 6.76 -13.13 -1.65
CA ALA A 65 5.94 -12.01 -1.22
C ALA A 65 6.80 -10.78 -0.92
N ASN A 66 6.29 -9.59 -1.28
CA ASN A 66 6.91 -8.32 -0.91
C ASN A 66 6.93 -8.17 0.62
N LYS A 67 8.09 -8.44 1.21
CA LYS A 67 8.36 -8.25 2.64
C LYS A 67 9.02 -6.90 2.84
N SER A 68 8.31 -5.97 3.47
CA SER A 68 8.84 -4.65 3.78
C SER A 68 9.04 -4.51 5.29
N LEU A 69 10.03 -3.71 5.67
CA LEU A 69 10.27 -3.36 7.07
C LEU A 69 9.10 -2.54 7.63
N TRP A 70 8.87 -2.70 8.93
CA TRP A 70 7.90 -1.93 9.70
C TRP A 70 8.55 -1.34 10.96
N ALA A 71 8.19 -0.11 11.30
CA ALA A 71 8.58 0.53 12.54
C ALA A 71 7.37 1.18 13.24
N GLN A 72 7.31 1.00 14.55
CA GLN A 72 6.37 1.67 15.44
C GLN A 72 7.12 2.71 16.24
N ILE A 73 6.61 3.93 16.23
CA ILE A 73 7.23 5.05 16.90
C ILE A 73 6.29 5.50 17.99
N THR A 74 6.79 5.37 19.22
CA THR A 74 6.13 5.89 20.41
C THR A 74 6.72 7.24 20.79
N PRO A 75 6.07 7.99 21.70
CA PRO A 75 6.62 9.23 22.24
C PRO A 75 8.06 9.09 22.75
N CYS A 76 8.44 7.94 23.31
CA CYS A 76 9.77 7.74 23.89
C CYS A 76 10.68 6.87 23.02
N LYS A 77 10.14 5.88 22.31
CA LYS A 77 10.94 4.82 21.68
C LYS A 77 10.60 4.62 20.20
N VAL A 78 11.45 3.85 19.54
CA VAL A 78 11.22 3.34 18.18
C VAL A 78 11.42 1.84 18.25
N TYR A 79 10.42 1.10 17.77
CA TYR A 79 10.42 -0.36 17.75
C TYR A 79 10.41 -0.82 16.31
N PHE A 80 11.41 -1.61 15.94
CA PHE A 80 11.53 -2.18 14.60
C PHE A 80 11.00 -3.61 14.63
N SER A 81 10.06 -3.91 13.74
CA SER A 81 9.62 -5.29 13.51
C SER A 81 10.27 -5.83 12.24
N GLY A 82 10.42 -7.15 12.21
CA GLY A 82 10.95 -7.86 11.05
C GLY A 82 10.09 -7.65 9.79
N PRO A 83 10.57 -8.11 8.63
CA PRO A 83 9.88 -7.91 7.36
C PRO A 83 8.50 -8.59 7.38
N GLU A 84 7.43 -7.78 7.31
CA GLU A 84 6.06 -8.29 7.25
C GLU A 84 5.61 -8.43 5.79
N VAL A 85 4.80 -9.47 5.53
CA VAL A 85 4.15 -9.63 4.21
C VAL A 85 3.17 -8.49 4.04
N ASN A 86 3.50 -7.55 3.17
CA ASN A 86 2.67 -6.38 2.94
C ASN A 86 1.67 -6.63 1.80
N LEU A 87 0.51 -5.97 1.89
CA LEU A 87 -0.38 -5.85 0.75
C LEU A 87 0.34 -5.04 -0.33
N SER A 88 0.46 -5.65 -1.51
CA SER A 88 1.17 -5.03 -2.62
C SER A 88 0.46 -3.76 -3.09
N ASN A 89 1.25 -2.78 -3.51
CA ASN A 89 0.76 -1.54 -4.11
C ASN A 89 1.59 -1.20 -5.34
N ARG A 90 1.06 -0.30 -6.19
CA ARG A 90 1.67 0.08 -7.46
C ARG A 90 3.14 0.51 -7.34
N VAL A 91 3.50 1.16 -6.24
CA VAL A 91 4.87 1.65 -5.98
C VAL A 91 5.79 0.49 -5.65
N LEU A 92 5.41 -0.36 -4.69
CA LEU A 92 6.21 -1.53 -4.29
C LEU A 92 6.35 -2.56 -5.43
N HIS A 93 5.38 -2.65 -6.33
CA HIS A 93 5.50 -3.46 -7.54
C HIS A 93 6.55 -2.91 -8.50
N HIS A 94 6.48 -1.62 -8.82
CA HIS A 94 7.41 -1.02 -9.78
C HIS A 94 8.85 -0.98 -9.24
N PHE A 95 9.01 -0.68 -7.96
CA PHE A 95 10.31 -0.59 -7.28
C PHE A 95 10.64 -1.85 -6.47
N HIS A 96 10.24 -3.04 -6.95
CA HIS A 96 10.42 -4.30 -6.22
C HIS A 96 11.88 -4.62 -5.88
N GLU A 97 12.82 -4.23 -6.75
CA GLU A 97 14.28 -4.35 -6.52
C GLU A 97 14.77 -3.54 -5.30
N TYR A 98 14.00 -2.52 -4.88
CA TYR A 98 14.31 -1.62 -3.78
C TYR A 98 13.40 -1.87 -2.55
N VAL A 99 12.68 -3.00 -2.47
CA VAL A 99 11.74 -3.29 -1.37
C VAL A 99 12.38 -3.17 0.02
N ASN A 100 13.65 -3.56 0.15
CA ASN A 100 14.41 -3.43 1.41
C ASN A 100 14.79 -1.99 1.77
N ASP A 101 14.54 -1.04 0.88
CA ASP A 101 14.74 0.40 1.05
C ASP A 101 13.40 1.10 1.37
N PHE A 102 12.27 0.38 1.40
CA PHE A 102 11.00 0.87 1.93
C PHE A 102 10.82 0.48 3.39
N ILE A 103 10.22 1.39 4.17
CA ILE A 103 9.76 1.10 5.52
C ILE A 103 8.39 1.73 5.75
N ARG A 104 7.48 0.94 6.33
CA ARG A 104 6.22 1.46 6.82
C ARG A 104 6.40 1.91 8.27
N VAL A 105 6.05 3.15 8.56
CA VAL A 105 6.17 3.73 9.89
C VAL A 105 4.77 4.05 10.42
N SER A 106 4.52 3.75 11.70
CA SER A 106 3.29 4.12 12.39
C SER A 106 3.58 4.80 13.71
N PHE A 107 2.76 5.81 14.04
CA PHE A 107 2.82 6.49 15.32
C PHE A 107 1.71 5.99 16.25
N VAL A 108 2.14 5.43 17.36
CA VAL A 108 1.30 4.82 18.40
C VAL A 108 1.78 5.31 19.77
N ASP A 109 0.94 5.24 20.80
CA ASP A 109 1.38 5.55 22.16
C ASP A 109 2.23 4.40 22.76
N GLU A 110 2.58 4.50 24.04
CA GLU A 110 3.39 3.46 24.70
C GLU A 110 2.63 2.14 24.97
N GLU A 111 1.30 2.16 24.85
CA GLU A 111 0.41 0.99 24.98
C GLU A 111 0.03 0.41 23.61
N TRP A 112 0.65 0.91 22.52
CA TRP A 112 0.39 0.54 21.12
C TRP A 112 -0.95 1.05 20.57
N ASP A 113 -1.60 1.96 21.29
CA ASP A 113 -2.85 2.56 20.90
C ASP A 113 -2.63 3.80 20.02
N LYS A 114 -3.72 4.25 19.41
CA LYS A 114 -3.67 5.34 18.44
C LYS A 114 -3.46 6.69 19.15
N ILE A 115 -2.45 7.43 18.72
CA ILE A 115 -2.27 8.83 19.13
C ILE A 115 -3.38 9.71 18.53
N TYR A 116 -4.06 10.49 19.36
CA TYR A 116 -5.12 11.40 18.98
C TYR A 116 -4.63 12.86 18.86
N SER A 117 -5.44 13.70 18.21
CA SER A 117 -5.15 15.13 18.02
C SER A 117 -4.97 15.87 19.36
N THR A 118 -5.71 15.46 20.39
CA THR A 118 -5.64 16.02 21.74
C THR A 118 -4.28 15.79 22.40
N ASP A 119 -3.59 14.72 22.06
CA ASP A 119 -2.27 14.38 22.61
C ASP A 119 -1.15 15.19 21.94
N LEU A 120 -1.41 15.66 20.71
CA LEU A 120 -0.50 16.51 19.94
C LEU A 120 -0.66 17.99 20.28
N ALA A 121 -1.91 18.41 20.49
CA ALA A 121 -2.28 19.80 20.77
C ALA A 121 -3.47 19.90 21.74
N PRO A 122 -3.22 19.85 23.07
CA PRO A 122 -4.23 20.03 24.09
C PRO A 122 -4.97 21.36 23.94
N ARG A 123 -6.28 21.36 24.20
CA ARG A 123 -7.13 22.56 24.02
C ARG A 123 -6.99 23.60 25.13
N THR A 124 -6.18 23.32 26.16
CA THR A 124 -6.13 24.05 27.43
C THR A 124 -5.11 25.20 27.48
N SER A 125 -4.19 25.34 26.52
CA SER A 125 -3.17 26.40 26.57
C SER A 125 -3.56 27.69 25.82
N SER A 126 -3.13 28.81 26.42
CA SER A 126 -3.55 30.19 26.15
C SER A 126 -2.85 30.86 24.96
N SER A 127 -1.80 30.26 24.39
CA SER A 127 -1.13 30.74 23.16
C SER A 127 -0.95 29.60 22.14
N VAL A 128 -0.94 29.93 20.84
CA VAL A 128 -0.89 28.93 19.74
C VAL A 128 0.46 28.20 19.67
N GLU A 129 1.56 28.85 20.06
CA GLU A 129 2.90 28.25 20.06
C GLU A 129 3.10 27.27 21.23
N ASP A 130 2.42 27.50 22.35
CA ASP A 130 2.50 26.70 23.58
C ASP A 130 1.49 25.53 23.60
N ARG A 131 0.83 25.25 22.47
CA ARG A 131 -0.08 24.11 22.30
C ARG A 131 0.61 22.83 21.89
N ARG A 132 1.80 22.89 21.29
CA ARG A 132 2.44 21.70 20.70
C ARG A 132 3.18 20.90 21.75
N THR A 133 2.77 19.64 21.94
CA THR A 133 3.42 18.75 22.91
C THR A 133 4.78 18.25 22.43
N GLY A 134 5.53 17.61 23.34
CA GLY A 134 6.75 16.87 22.97
C GLY A 134 6.49 15.80 21.90
N ILE A 135 5.31 15.16 21.94
CA ILE A 135 4.85 14.17 20.95
C ILE A 135 4.77 14.81 19.56
N TYR A 136 4.11 15.96 19.45
CA TYR A 136 4.04 16.71 18.19
C TYR A 136 5.44 17.01 17.63
N ARG A 137 6.35 17.53 18.47
CA ARG A 137 7.72 17.87 18.03
C ARG A 137 8.50 16.64 17.58
N ARG A 138 8.34 15.51 18.26
CA ARG A 138 8.96 14.23 17.87
C ARG A 138 8.46 13.73 16.52
N ILE A 139 7.14 13.66 16.33
CA ILE A 139 6.53 13.26 15.05
C ILE A 139 7.00 14.18 13.92
N LEU A 140 6.99 15.49 14.16
CA LEU A 140 7.44 16.47 13.18
C LEU A 140 8.93 16.34 12.84
N SER A 141 9.77 16.04 13.83
CA SER A 141 11.20 15.77 13.62
C SER A 141 11.41 14.57 12.70
N ILE A 142 10.70 13.46 12.94
CA ILE A 142 10.79 12.26 12.11
C ILE A 142 10.32 12.52 10.68
N LEU A 143 9.19 13.23 10.53
CA LEU A 143 8.67 13.62 9.22
C LEU A 143 9.64 14.48 8.42
N ARG A 144 10.37 15.38 9.08
CA ARG A 144 11.31 16.32 8.44
C ARG A 144 12.69 15.73 8.20
N ASN A 145 13.22 15.03 9.20
CA ASN A 145 14.62 14.61 9.23
C ASN A 145 14.81 13.16 8.80
N GLY A 146 13.75 12.37 8.80
CA GLY A 146 13.82 10.94 8.54
C GLY A 146 14.20 10.11 9.77
N ILE A 147 14.46 8.83 9.53
CA ILE A 147 14.92 7.85 10.54
C ILE A 147 16.16 7.16 9.97
N VAL A 148 17.19 6.96 10.80
CA VAL A 148 18.40 6.22 10.42
C VAL A 148 18.34 4.82 11.03
N ILE A 149 18.51 3.80 10.20
CA ILE A 149 18.57 2.39 10.61
C ILE A 149 19.78 1.76 9.92
N GLY A 150 20.79 1.37 10.71
CA GLY A 150 22.06 0.93 10.17
C GLY A 150 22.71 2.01 9.30
N ASP A 151 23.02 1.66 8.06
CA ASP A 151 23.59 2.54 7.04
C ASP A 151 22.55 3.29 6.19
N LYS A 152 21.25 3.05 6.43
CA LYS A 152 20.15 3.62 5.65
C LYS A 152 19.47 4.78 6.36
N LYS A 153 19.24 5.87 5.63
CA LYS A 153 18.41 7.00 6.07
C LYS A 153 17.08 6.98 5.32
N PHE A 154 16.00 6.66 6.02
CA PHE A 154 14.64 6.64 5.50
C PHE A 154 14.01 8.03 5.62
N GLU A 155 13.64 8.62 4.49
CA GLU A 155 12.96 9.92 4.43
C GLU A 155 11.49 9.76 4.06
N PHE A 156 10.67 10.77 4.40
CA PHE A 156 9.24 10.76 4.10
C PHE A 156 9.00 10.51 2.60
N LEU A 157 8.17 9.52 2.28
CA LEU A 157 7.77 9.22 0.90
C LEU A 157 6.35 9.71 0.61
N ALA A 158 5.35 9.01 1.17
CA ALA A 158 3.94 9.40 1.12
C ALA A 158 3.10 8.50 2.06
N PHE A 159 1.79 8.70 2.06
CA PHE A 159 0.81 7.84 2.74
C PHE A 159 -0.45 7.71 1.87
N SER A 160 -1.18 6.61 2.00
CA SER A 160 -2.55 6.49 1.48
C SER A 160 -3.57 7.03 2.51
N SER A 161 -4.84 7.17 2.10
CA SER A 161 -5.89 7.62 3.01
C SER A 161 -6.16 6.64 4.17
N SER A 162 -6.00 5.33 3.96
CA SER A 162 -6.11 4.35 5.05
C SER A 162 -4.94 4.47 6.01
N GLN A 163 -3.73 4.60 5.47
CA GLN A 163 -2.53 4.75 6.28
C GLN A 163 -2.58 6.01 7.14
N LEU A 164 -3.04 7.13 6.57
CA LEU A 164 -3.22 8.38 7.33
C LEU A 164 -4.21 8.20 8.49
N ARG A 165 -5.30 7.45 8.30
CA ARG A 165 -6.26 7.14 9.38
C ARG A 165 -5.65 6.25 10.47
N GLU A 166 -4.65 5.46 10.13
CA GLU A 166 -3.88 4.59 11.04
C GLU A 166 -2.62 5.29 11.59
N ASN A 167 -2.47 6.61 11.40
CA ASN A 167 -1.25 7.35 11.78
C ASN A 167 0.03 6.74 11.18
N SER A 168 -0.06 6.20 9.97
CA SER A 168 1.01 5.49 9.30
C SER A 168 1.38 6.10 7.95
N MET A 169 2.60 5.82 7.51
CA MET A 169 3.15 6.32 6.24
C MET A 169 4.22 5.37 5.69
N TRP A 170 4.60 5.62 4.45
CA TRP A 170 5.81 5.07 3.83
C TRP A 170 6.97 6.05 3.93
N MET A 171 8.14 5.50 4.25
CA MET A 171 9.44 6.18 4.14
C MET A 171 10.36 5.35 3.24
N PHE A 172 11.35 6.00 2.63
CA PHE A 172 12.24 5.37 1.67
C PHE A 172 13.69 5.76 1.91
N ALA A 173 14.59 4.79 1.82
CA ALA A 173 16.03 5.00 1.88
C ALA A 173 16.58 5.20 0.47
N SER A 174 16.93 6.44 0.16
CA SER A 174 17.46 6.81 -1.16
C SER A 174 18.75 6.04 -1.48
N LYS A 175 18.85 5.51 -2.70
CA LYS A 175 19.97 4.68 -3.18
C LYS A 175 20.32 5.02 -4.62
N LYS A 176 21.59 5.40 -4.86
CA LYS A 176 22.08 5.86 -6.17
C LYS A 176 21.19 6.99 -6.71
N GLU A 177 20.55 6.78 -7.86
CA GLU A 177 19.68 7.76 -8.54
C GLU A 177 18.21 7.67 -8.10
N ILE A 178 17.83 6.61 -7.35
CA ILE A 178 16.47 6.44 -6.88
C ILE A 178 16.30 7.15 -5.54
N THR A 179 15.56 8.24 -5.54
CA THR A 179 15.24 9.05 -4.36
C THR A 179 13.74 9.06 -4.06
N ALA A 180 13.35 9.45 -2.84
CA ALA A 180 11.93 9.62 -2.53
C ALA A 180 11.27 10.69 -3.43
N ALA A 181 12.02 11.73 -3.83
CA ALA A 181 11.56 12.73 -4.78
C ALA A 181 11.33 12.15 -6.18
N TYR A 182 12.26 11.33 -6.67
CA TYR A 182 12.12 10.62 -7.95
C TYR A 182 10.88 9.71 -7.94
N ILE A 183 10.69 8.93 -6.88
CA ILE A 183 9.53 8.05 -6.73
C ILE A 183 8.21 8.87 -6.72
N ARG A 184 8.16 10.02 -6.01
CA ARG A 184 6.99 10.91 -6.04
C ARG A 184 6.71 11.50 -7.42
N GLN A 185 7.75 11.83 -8.18
CA GLN A 185 7.61 12.31 -9.56
C GLN A 185 7.07 11.21 -10.47
N TRP A 186 7.53 9.98 -10.29
CA TRP A 186 7.04 8.81 -11.02
C TRP A 186 5.56 8.51 -10.74
N MET A 187 5.08 8.77 -9.52
CA MET A 187 3.65 8.59 -9.16
C MET A 187 2.70 9.46 -9.98
N GLY A 188 3.19 10.56 -10.53
CA GLY A 188 2.41 11.43 -11.41
C GLY A 188 2.84 12.89 -11.34
N ASN A 189 2.36 13.68 -12.30
CA ASN A 189 2.56 15.12 -12.32
C ASN A 189 1.45 15.82 -11.52
N PHE A 190 1.78 16.24 -10.30
CA PHE A 190 0.86 16.95 -9.41
C PHE A 190 1.12 18.46 -9.33
N SER A 191 1.97 19.02 -10.20
CA SER A 191 2.44 20.41 -10.13
C SER A 191 1.31 21.46 -10.23
N LYS A 192 0.16 21.07 -10.81
CA LYS A 192 -1.03 21.93 -10.92
C LYS A 192 -1.88 21.97 -9.62
N ILE A 193 -1.62 21.09 -8.64
CA ILE A 193 -2.39 21.01 -7.40
C ILE A 193 -1.74 21.88 -6.33
N ARG A 194 -2.36 23.04 -6.04
CA ARG A 194 -1.86 23.98 -5.01
C ARG A 194 -2.31 23.64 -3.59
N ASN A 195 -3.44 22.95 -3.44
CA ASN A 195 -3.95 22.57 -2.14
C ASN A 195 -3.20 21.34 -1.61
N VAL A 196 -2.54 21.48 -0.45
CA VAL A 196 -1.68 20.45 0.16
C VAL A 196 -2.46 19.16 0.46
N ALA A 197 -3.68 19.27 1.00
CA ALA A 197 -4.49 18.09 1.32
C ALA A 197 -4.89 17.33 0.06
N LYS A 198 -5.30 18.04 -1.00
CA LYS A 198 -5.62 17.45 -2.31
C LYS A 198 -4.38 16.84 -2.97
N TYR A 199 -3.23 17.49 -2.86
CA TYR A 199 -1.96 16.98 -3.35
C TYR A 199 -1.61 15.65 -2.66
N ALA A 200 -1.62 15.63 -1.33
CA ALA A 200 -1.31 14.43 -0.55
C ALA A 200 -2.30 13.28 -0.85
N ALA A 201 -3.59 13.58 -0.96
CA ALA A 201 -4.61 12.60 -1.31
C ALA A 201 -4.38 11.99 -2.70
N ARG A 202 -3.94 12.78 -3.68
CA ARG A 202 -3.65 12.29 -5.04
C ARG A 202 -2.34 11.50 -5.12
N LEU A 203 -1.30 11.96 -4.42
CA LEU A 203 -0.04 11.23 -4.31
C LEU A 203 -0.26 9.85 -3.66
N GLY A 204 -1.06 9.80 -2.59
CA GLY A 204 -1.37 8.60 -1.83
C GLY A 204 -2.19 7.53 -2.56
N GLN A 205 -2.79 7.83 -3.71
CA GLN A 205 -3.54 6.85 -4.51
C GLN A 205 -2.64 5.69 -4.96
N SER A 206 -1.36 5.96 -5.23
CA SER A 206 -0.39 4.92 -5.66
C SER A 206 -0.01 3.95 -4.54
N PHE A 207 -0.30 4.29 -3.28
CA PHE A 207 -0.10 3.43 -2.10
C PHE A 207 -1.39 2.76 -1.61
N GLY A 208 -2.49 2.93 -2.35
CA GLY A 208 -3.65 2.06 -2.17
C GLY A 208 -3.22 0.61 -2.41
N SER A 209 -3.72 -0.32 -1.59
CA SER A 209 -3.56 -1.74 -1.86
C SER A 209 -4.13 -2.02 -3.24
N SER A 210 -3.31 -2.51 -4.16
CA SER A 210 -3.70 -2.76 -5.54
C SER A 210 -2.90 -3.93 -6.08
N THR A 211 -3.59 -4.92 -6.63
CA THR A 211 -2.97 -5.97 -7.45
C THR A 211 -3.02 -5.56 -8.92
N GLU A 212 -1.87 -5.59 -9.59
CA GLU A 212 -1.81 -5.31 -11.04
C GLU A 212 -2.72 -6.26 -11.82
N THR A 213 -3.51 -5.72 -12.74
CA THR A 213 -4.56 -6.46 -13.44
C THR A 213 -4.21 -6.74 -14.90
N LEU A 214 -3.96 -5.70 -15.68
CA LEU A 214 -3.54 -5.76 -17.09
C LEU A 214 -2.94 -4.40 -17.47
N SER A 215 -1.86 -4.38 -18.27
CA SER A 215 -1.33 -3.14 -18.84
C SER A 215 -2.06 -2.84 -20.14
N VAL A 216 -2.83 -1.75 -20.17
CA VAL A 216 -3.62 -1.32 -21.32
C VAL A 216 -2.81 -0.31 -22.14
N GLY A 217 -2.70 -0.54 -23.46
CA GLY A 217 -2.03 0.37 -24.37
C GLY A 217 -2.78 1.69 -24.50
N ARG A 218 -2.09 2.81 -24.77
CA ARG A 218 -2.76 4.12 -24.94
C ARG A 218 -3.84 4.14 -26.02
N HIS A 219 -3.72 3.28 -27.03
CA HIS A 219 -4.67 3.15 -28.13
C HIS A 219 -5.97 2.44 -27.73
N GLU A 220 -5.98 1.78 -26.56
CA GLU A 220 -7.15 1.11 -25.97
C GLU A 220 -7.81 1.98 -24.89
N ILE A 221 -7.41 3.26 -24.77
CA ILE A 221 -7.94 4.20 -23.79
C ILE A 221 -8.69 5.32 -24.53
N GLU A 222 -10.00 5.36 -24.34
CA GLU A 222 -10.83 6.49 -24.77
C GLU A 222 -11.07 7.45 -23.59
N ILE A 223 -10.77 8.74 -23.80
CA ILE A 223 -11.08 9.79 -22.82
C ILE A 223 -12.38 10.46 -23.27
N ILE A 224 -13.47 10.14 -22.57
CA ILE A 224 -14.78 10.74 -22.82
C ILE A 224 -15.01 11.97 -21.92
N PRO A 225 -15.77 12.98 -22.39
CA PRO A 225 -16.21 14.09 -21.54
C PRO A 225 -17.06 13.62 -20.36
N ASP A 226 -17.04 14.39 -19.26
CA ASP A 226 -17.94 14.17 -18.13
C ASP A 226 -19.40 14.36 -18.57
N VAL A 227 -20.31 13.53 -18.03
CA VAL A 227 -21.74 13.61 -18.34
C VAL A 227 -22.38 14.69 -17.48
N ASP A 228 -22.93 15.71 -18.13
CA ASP A 228 -23.69 16.79 -17.48
C ASP A 228 -25.19 16.48 -17.51
N VAL A 229 -25.78 16.27 -16.33
CA VAL A 229 -27.25 16.13 -16.18
C VAL A 229 -27.78 17.32 -15.39
N ARG A 230 -28.76 18.05 -15.96
CA ARG A 230 -29.48 19.12 -15.26
C ARG A 230 -30.81 18.60 -14.74
N HIS A 231 -31.01 18.62 -13.42
CA HIS A 231 -32.29 18.30 -12.79
C HIS A 231 -32.68 19.44 -11.84
N GLY A 232 -33.85 20.06 -12.06
CA GLY A 232 -34.37 21.11 -11.17
C GLY A 232 -33.46 22.33 -11.00
N GLY A 233 -32.70 22.71 -12.04
CA GLY A 233 -31.78 23.86 -12.00
C GLY A 233 -30.42 23.58 -11.35
N THR A 234 -30.18 22.38 -10.81
CA THR A 234 -28.87 21.95 -10.29
C THR A 234 -28.14 21.09 -11.33
N GLN A 235 -26.87 21.43 -11.60
CA GLN A 235 -26.00 20.69 -12.52
C GLN A 235 -25.26 19.58 -11.76
N TYR A 236 -25.41 18.34 -12.21
CA TYR A 236 -24.70 17.18 -11.68
C TYR A 236 -23.66 16.72 -12.71
N LEU A 237 -22.39 16.69 -12.30
CA LEU A 237 -21.26 16.26 -13.12
C LEU A 237 -20.88 14.82 -12.76
N TYR A 238 -21.02 13.89 -13.70
CA TYR A 238 -20.65 12.49 -13.52
C TYR A 238 -19.42 12.15 -14.39
N THR A 239 -18.31 11.77 -13.75
CA THR A 239 -17.10 11.32 -14.46
C THR A 239 -17.12 9.81 -14.65
N TYR A 240 -17.20 9.37 -15.91
CA TYR A 240 -17.02 7.97 -16.30
C TYR A 240 -15.63 7.77 -16.91
N LYS A 241 -14.96 6.66 -16.55
CA LYS A 241 -13.80 6.16 -17.29
C LYS A 241 -14.21 4.84 -17.95
N HIS A 242 -14.46 4.86 -19.25
CA HIS A 242 -14.68 3.64 -20.02
C HIS A 242 -13.31 3.06 -20.40
N ALA A 243 -12.98 1.88 -19.89
CA ALA A 243 -12.00 1.04 -20.58
C ALA A 243 -12.77 0.33 -21.69
N SER A 244 -12.32 0.39 -22.94
CA SER A 244 -13.01 -0.30 -24.03
C SER A 244 -13.00 -1.79 -23.75
N GLU A 245 -14.18 -2.39 -23.63
CA GLU A 245 -14.35 -3.85 -23.65
C GLU A 245 -13.87 -4.37 -25.02
N MET A 246 -12.73 -5.04 -25.05
CA MET A 246 -12.52 -6.08 -26.06
C MET A 246 -13.37 -7.28 -25.66
N LEU A 247 -14.59 -7.31 -26.18
CA LEU A 247 -15.30 -8.56 -26.45
C LEU A 247 -14.41 -9.39 -27.40
N VAL A 248 -13.64 -10.31 -26.86
CA VAL A 248 -13.18 -11.47 -27.61
C VAL A 248 -14.06 -12.63 -27.18
N ASN A 249 -14.89 -13.06 -28.12
CA ASN A 249 -15.76 -14.23 -28.05
C ASN A 249 -15.06 -15.44 -27.42
N LEU A 250 -15.77 -16.08 -26.48
CA LEU A 250 -16.02 -17.52 -26.52
C LEU A 250 -17.50 -17.75 -26.21
#